data_AF-A0A2T1FI42-F1
#
_entry.id   AF-A0A2T1FI42-F1
#
_cell.length_a   1.000
_cell.length_b   1.000
_cell.length_c   1.000
_cell.angle_alpha   90.00
_cell.angle_beta   90.00
_cell.angle_gamma   90.00
#
_symmetry.space_group_name_H-M   'P 1'
#
loop_
_entity.id
_entity.type
_entity.pdbx_description
1 polymer ?
#
loop_
_entity_poly.entity_id
_entity_poly.type
_entity_poly.pdbx_seq_one_letter_code
_entity_poly.pdbx_strand_id
1 'polypeptide(L)'
;MSETINFEQALLENLRQLPTEKQQEVLEFAQFLVQKAEQKKQLPNESYESNSLSTTEPALKLSFREIARLPIAERHKILAPYIAATAEDFLTYPELTEFSVLDGEESLINPATTRSHDAFLKGYAPEDEGLSDDY
;
A
#
# COMPACT_ATOMS: atom_id res chain seq x y z
N MET A 1 -16.60 26.71 15.97
CA MET A 1 -17.45 26.56 14.77
C MET A 1 -16.64 25.75 13.77
N SER A 2 -16.88 24.45 13.65
CA SER A 2 -16.15 23.62 12.70
C SER A 2 -16.83 23.76 11.34
N GLU A 3 -16.27 24.59 10.46
CA GLU A 3 -16.69 24.64 9.06
C GLU A 3 -16.36 23.28 8.44
N THR A 4 -17.37 22.42 8.33
CA THR A 4 -17.28 21.24 7.47
C THR A 4 -17.24 21.77 6.05
N ILE A 5 -16.04 21.88 5.48
CA ILE A 5 -15.86 22.26 4.07
C ILE A 5 -16.66 21.25 3.26
N ASN A 6 -17.79 21.71 2.70
CA ASN A 6 -18.59 20.91 1.80
C ASN A 6 -17.73 20.70 0.55
N PHE A 7 -17.19 19.48 0.40
CA PHE A 7 -16.20 19.16 -0.62
C PHE A 7 -16.70 19.46 -2.04
N GLU A 8 -18.00 19.24 -2.28
CA GLU A 8 -18.66 19.61 -3.55
C GLU A 8 -18.59 21.12 -3.81
N GLN A 9 -18.84 21.95 -2.80
CA GLN A 9 -18.77 23.41 -2.93
C GLN A 9 -17.33 23.87 -3.15
N ALA A 10 -16.38 23.27 -2.43
CA ALA A 10 -14.96 23.57 -2.61
C ALA A 10 -14.49 23.22 -4.04
N LEU A 11 -14.90 22.06 -4.57
CA LEU A 11 -14.58 21.69 -5.94
C LEU A 11 -15.20 22.64 -6.95
N LEU A 12 -16.48 23.01 -6.79
CA LEU A 12 -17.15 23.93 -7.70
C LEU A 12 -16.50 25.33 -7.72
N GLU A 13 -16.13 25.85 -6.55
CA GLU A 13 -15.42 27.14 -6.48
C GLU A 13 -14.02 27.07 -7.10
N ASN A 14 -13.29 25.97 -6.91
CA ASN A 14 -11.99 25.78 -7.57
C ASN A 14 -12.15 25.66 -9.09
N LEU A 15 -13.18 24.95 -9.56
CA LEU A 15 -13.43 24.77 -10.98
C LEU A 15 -13.82 26.10 -11.65
N ARG A 16 -14.60 26.93 -10.96
CA ARG A 16 -15.00 28.27 -11.42
C ARG A 16 -13.83 29.26 -11.52
N GLN A 17 -12.77 29.07 -10.71
CA GLN A 17 -11.56 29.89 -10.75
C GLN A 17 -10.64 29.56 -11.93
N LEU A 18 -10.83 28.42 -12.59
CA LEU A 18 -10.02 28.03 -13.74
C LEU A 18 -10.42 28.81 -15.02
N PRO A 19 -9.48 29.04 -15.95
CA PRO A 19 -9.79 29.54 -17.29
C PRO A 19 -10.75 28.61 -18.05
N THR A 20 -11.52 29.17 -18.99
CA THR A 20 -12.55 28.45 -19.75
C THR A 20 -12.02 27.21 -20.45
N GLU A 21 -10.80 27.26 -21.00
CA GLU A 21 -10.17 26.13 -21.67
C GLU A 21 -9.91 24.97 -20.69
N LYS A 22 -9.52 25.29 -19.46
CA LYS A 22 -9.25 24.30 -18.40
C LYS A 22 -10.52 23.73 -17.81
N GLN A 23 -11.59 24.52 -17.72
CA GLN A 23 -12.91 24.03 -17.34
C GLN A 23 -13.42 23.00 -18.34
N GLN A 24 -13.25 23.28 -19.63
CA GLN A 24 -13.63 22.37 -20.71
C GLN A 24 -12.82 21.06 -20.67
N GLU A 25 -11.50 21.15 -20.47
CA GLU A 25 -10.63 19.97 -20.33
C GLU A 25 -11.07 19.05 -19.16
N VAL A 26 -11.40 19.63 -18.00
CA VAL A 26 -11.89 18.86 -16.84
C VAL A 26 -13.24 18.22 -17.13
N LEU A 27 -14.13 18.90 -17.84
CA LEU A 27 -15.45 18.39 -18.20
C LEU A 27 -15.32 17.23 -19.21
N GLU A 28 -14.45 17.37 -20.21
CA GLU A 28 -14.14 16.30 -21.17
C GLU A 28 -13.51 15.09 -20.47
N PHE A 29 -12.59 15.31 -19.53
CA PHE A 29 -12.01 14.24 -18.73
C PHE A 29 -13.07 13.52 -17.87
N ALA A 30 -13.95 14.27 -17.21
CA ALA A 30 -15.03 13.68 -16.42
C ALA A 30 -15.98 12.85 -17.30
N GLN A 31 -16.31 13.34 -18.50
CA GLN A 31 -17.14 12.62 -19.47
C GLN A 31 -16.45 11.34 -19.97
N PHE A 32 -15.14 11.41 -20.24
CA PHE A 32 -14.33 10.25 -20.57
C PHE A 32 -14.35 9.19 -19.46
N LEU A 33 -14.24 9.59 -18.19
CA LEU A 33 -14.32 8.67 -17.05
C LEU A 33 -15.67 7.96 -16.97
N VAL A 34 -16.77 8.69 -17.14
CA VAL A 34 -18.13 8.12 -17.15
C VAL A 34 -18.27 7.11 -18.29
N GLN A 35 -17.87 7.49 -19.50
CA GLN A 35 -17.95 6.61 -20.66
C GLN A 35 -17.10 5.34 -20.48
N LYS A 36 -15.88 5.47 -19.94
CA LYS A 36 -15.00 4.34 -19.66
C LYS A 36 -15.57 3.42 -18.58
N ALA A 37 -16.22 3.99 -17.56
CA ALA A 37 -16.91 3.21 -16.53
C ALA A 37 -18.13 2.44 -17.08
N GLU A 38 -18.87 3.03 -18.02
CA GLU A 38 -20.01 2.40 -18.69
C GLU A 38 -19.58 1.31 -19.69
N GLN A 39 -18.51 1.52 -20.45
CA GLN A 39 -17.93 0.50 -21.34
C GLN A 39 -17.49 -0.74 -20.57
N LYS A 40 -16.94 -0.56 -19.35
CA LYS A 40 -16.61 -1.68 -18.45
C LYS A 40 -17.86 -2.45 -17.98
N LYS A 41 -19.05 -1.83 -18.05
CA LYS A 41 -20.32 -2.41 -17.60
C LYS A 41 -21.06 -3.15 -18.72
N GLN A 42 -20.78 -2.84 -19.99
CA GLN A 42 -21.43 -3.46 -21.16
C GLN A 42 -20.63 -4.60 -21.79
N LEU A 43 -19.43 -4.92 -21.31
CA LEU A 43 -18.70 -6.11 -21.73
C LEU A 43 -19.32 -7.33 -21.05
N PRO A 44 -20.03 -8.22 -21.77
CA PRO A 44 -20.59 -9.42 -21.17
C PRO A 44 -19.45 -10.36 -20.85
N ASN A 45 -19.04 -10.46 -19.58
CA ASN A 45 -18.19 -11.53 -19.04
C ASN A 45 -17.20 -12.14 -20.05
N GLU A 46 -16.38 -11.33 -20.71
CA GLU A 46 -15.15 -11.86 -21.28
C GLU A 46 -14.10 -11.57 -20.24
N SER A 47 -13.80 -12.65 -19.52
CA SER A 47 -12.57 -12.88 -18.78
C SER A 47 -11.43 -12.14 -19.45
N TYR A 48 -11.02 -11.00 -18.88
CA TYR A 48 -9.62 -10.65 -18.98
C TYR A 48 -8.89 -11.76 -18.25
N GLU A 49 -8.38 -12.69 -19.03
CA GLU A 49 -7.13 -13.38 -18.80
C GLU A 49 -6.12 -12.32 -18.32
N SER A 50 -6.15 -12.03 -17.02
CA SER A 50 -4.90 -12.06 -16.27
C SER A 50 -4.34 -13.42 -16.59
N ASN A 51 -3.13 -13.50 -17.14
CA ASN A 51 -2.43 -14.74 -17.44
C ASN A 51 -2.44 -15.65 -16.19
N SER A 52 -3.53 -16.39 -16.02
CA SER A 52 -3.66 -17.50 -15.11
C SER A 52 -3.07 -18.63 -15.89
N LEU A 53 -1.75 -18.73 -15.79
CA LEU A 53 -1.08 -19.98 -16.10
C LEU A 53 -1.86 -21.06 -15.35
N SER A 54 -2.35 -21.99 -16.14
CA SER A 54 -3.35 -22.96 -15.74
C SER A 54 -2.70 -23.98 -14.83
N THR A 55 -2.78 -23.82 -13.52
CA THR A 55 -2.58 -24.94 -12.60
C THR A 55 -3.36 -24.72 -11.30
N THR A 56 -4.60 -25.25 -11.26
CA THR A 56 -5.32 -25.58 -10.01
C THR A 56 -5.36 -24.49 -8.93
N GLU A 57 -5.82 -23.28 -9.25
CA GLU A 57 -6.07 -22.29 -8.20
C GLU A 57 -7.36 -22.60 -7.43
N PRO A 58 -7.34 -22.59 -6.09
CA PRO A 58 -8.57 -22.62 -5.31
C PRO A 58 -9.37 -21.34 -5.62
N ALA A 59 -10.67 -21.43 -5.89
CA ALA A 59 -11.48 -20.24 -6.13
C ALA A 59 -11.64 -19.43 -4.83
N LEU A 60 -11.03 -18.24 -4.76
CA LEU A 60 -11.24 -17.30 -3.65
C LEU A 60 -12.72 -16.84 -3.66
N LYS A 61 -13.46 -17.20 -2.60
CA LYS A 61 -14.88 -16.84 -2.47
C LYS A 61 -15.11 -15.42 -1.96
N LEU A 62 -14.07 -14.75 -1.46
CA LEU A 62 -14.15 -13.44 -0.81
C LEU A 62 -13.28 -12.42 -1.55
N SER A 63 -13.73 -11.17 -1.58
CA SER A 63 -12.92 -10.06 -2.09
C SER A 63 -11.77 -9.73 -1.15
N PHE A 64 -10.69 -9.14 -1.68
CA PHE A 64 -9.55 -8.70 -0.87
C PHE A 64 -9.94 -7.73 0.25
N ARG A 65 -10.94 -6.87 0.01
CA ARG A 65 -11.44 -5.93 1.03
C ARG A 65 -12.18 -6.64 2.15
N GLU A 66 -12.84 -7.76 1.87
CA GLU A 66 -13.49 -8.59 2.90
C GLU A 66 -12.45 -9.38 3.68
N ILE A 67 -11.45 -9.96 3.01
CA ILE A 67 -10.35 -10.68 3.65
C ILE A 67 -9.59 -9.75 4.61
N ALA A 68 -9.29 -8.53 4.19
CA ALA A 68 -8.58 -7.55 5.03
C ALA A 68 -9.31 -7.18 6.32
N ARG A 69 -10.64 -7.35 6.37
CA ARG A 69 -11.46 -7.10 7.57
C ARG A 69 -11.45 -8.25 8.57
N LEU A 70 -10.96 -9.43 8.18
CA LEU A 70 -10.91 -10.60 9.05
C LEU A 70 -9.72 -10.54 10.03
N PRO A 71 -9.83 -11.21 11.20
CA PRO A 71 -8.70 -11.44 12.09
C PRO A 71 -7.52 -12.11 11.37
N ILE A 72 -6.30 -11.82 11.82
CA ILE A 72 -5.05 -12.30 11.20
C ILE A 72 -5.05 -13.82 11.00
N ALA A 73 -5.54 -14.58 11.97
CA ALA A 73 -5.59 -16.05 11.89
C ALA A 73 -6.49 -16.54 10.74
N GLU A 74 -7.64 -15.91 10.52
CA GLU A 74 -8.56 -16.28 9.45
C GLU A 74 -8.03 -15.85 8.08
N ARG A 75 -7.38 -14.68 8.00
CA ARG A 75 -6.67 -14.26 6.79
C ARG A 75 -5.63 -15.30 6.36
N HIS A 76 -4.80 -15.76 7.28
CA HIS A 76 -3.78 -16.75 6.97
C HIS A 76 -4.38 -18.09 6.52
N LYS A 77 -5.47 -18.57 7.14
CA LYS A 77 -6.13 -19.79 6.67
C LYS A 77 -6.61 -19.68 5.23
N ILE A 78 -7.17 -18.52 4.86
CA ILE A 78 -7.67 -18.27 3.50
C ILE A 78 -6.52 -18.12 2.51
N LEU A 79 -5.45 -17.42 2.87
CA LEU A 79 -4.34 -17.11 1.96
C LEU A 79 -3.28 -18.22 1.87
N ALA A 80 -3.17 -19.10 2.87
CA ALA A 80 -2.14 -20.14 2.91
C ALA A 80 -2.07 -21.04 1.66
N PRO A 81 -3.19 -21.49 1.05
CA PRO A 81 -3.15 -22.28 -0.18
C PRO A 81 -2.53 -21.53 -1.37
N TYR A 82 -2.67 -20.20 -1.41
CA TYR A 82 -2.15 -19.36 -2.49
C TYR A 82 -0.67 -19.03 -2.30
N ILE A 83 -0.22 -18.87 -1.05
CA ILE A 83 1.20 -18.62 -0.76
C ILE A 83 2.07 -19.77 -1.28
N ALA A 84 1.62 -21.01 -1.09
CA ALA A 84 2.34 -22.18 -1.60
C ALA A 84 2.43 -22.18 -3.14
N ALA A 85 1.34 -21.84 -3.83
CA ALA A 85 1.33 -21.73 -5.29
C ALA A 85 2.26 -20.60 -5.77
N THR A 86 2.21 -19.42 -5.13
CA THR A 86 3.11 -18.31 -5.49
C THR A 86 4.58 -18.63 -5.27
N ALA A 87 4.92 -19.56 -4.37
CA ALA A 87 6.31 -19.98 -4.15
C ALA A 87 6.89 -20.70 -5.38
N GLU A 88 6.07 -21.44 -6.12
CA GLU A 88 6.48 -22.11 -7.36
C GLU A 88 6.69 -21.11 -8.50
N ASP A 89 5.95 -20.01 -8.51
CA ASP A 89 6.11 -18.94 -9.51
C ASP A 89 7.50 -18.31 -9.46
N PHE A 90 8.10 -18.13 -8.27
CA PHE A 90 9.47 -17.60 -8.13
C PHE A 90 10.53 -18.54 -8.73
N LEU A 91 10.25 -19.84 -8.87
CA LEU A 91 11.15 -20.78 -9.54
C LEU A 91 11.05 -20.68 -11.07
N THR A 92 9.87 -20.31 -11.57
CA THR A 92 9.56 -20.26 -13.00
C THR A 92 9.86 -18.90 -13.61
N TYR A 93 9.71 -17.83 -12.81
CA TYR A 93 9.80 -16.44 -13.22
C TYR A 93 10.88 -15.71 -12.40
N PRO A 94 12.16 -15.76 -12.83
CA PRO A 94 13.26 -15.14 -12.11
C PRO A 94 13.08 -13.62 -11.93
N GLU A 95 12.35 -12.96 -12.81
CA GLU A 95 11.99 -11.54 -12.70
C GLU A 95 11.18 -11.22 -11.44
N LEU A 96 10.46 -12.18 -10.85
CA LEU A 96 9.73 -12.01 -9.59
C LEU A 96 10.67 -11.97 -8.38
N THR A 97 11.92 -12.40 -8.55
CA THR A 97 12.97 -12.34 -7.51
C THR A 97 13.80 -11.05 -7.59
N GLU A 98 13.63 -10.26 -8.66
CA GLU A 98 14.37 -9.03 -8.90
C GLU A 98 13.73 -7.86 -8.15
N PHE A 99 13.97 -7.79 -6.84
CA PHE A 99 13.83 -6.53 -6.12
C PHE A 99 15.00 -5.65 -6.56
N SER A 100 14.72 -4.54 -7.25
CA SER A 100 15.71 -3.48 -7.42
C SER A 100 16.16 -3.06 -6.02
N VAL A 101 17.32 -3.57 -5.61
CA VAL A 101 18.03 -3.05 -4.46
C VAL A 101 18.29 -1.60 -4.83
N LEU A 102 17.52 -0.69 -4.24
CA LEU A 102 17.85 0.72 -4.27
C LEU A 102 19.23 0.77 -3.62
N ASP A 103 20.27 0.91 -4.44
CA ASP A 103 21.62 1.14 -3.97
C ASP A 103 21.53 2.26 -2.95
N GLY A 104 21.81 1.91 -1.70
CA GLY A 104 21.62 2.78 -0.55
C GLY A 104 22.59 3.95 -0.66
N GLU A 105 22.16 4.99 -1.36
CA GLU A 105 22.77 6.30 -1.33
C GLU A 105 22.64 6.85 0.09
N GLU A 106 23.67 6.54 0.86
CA GLU A 106 24.22 7.25 2.01
C GLU A 106 23.20 8.16 2.71
N SER A 107 22.29 7.54 3.46
CA SER A 107 21.66 8.25 4.57
C SER A 107 22.81 8.67 5.49
N LEU A 108 23.19 9.94 5.43
CA LEU A 108 24.10 10.62 6.37
C LEU A 108 23.52 10.50 7.78
N ILE A 109 23.69 9.33 8.38
CA ILE A 109 23.45 9.09 9.79
C ILE A 109 24.60 9.81 10.49
N ASN A 110 24.26 10.88 11.20
CA ASN A 110 25.19 11.53 12.11
C ASN A 110 25.89 10.47 12.97
N PRO A 111 27.24 10.44 13.00
CA PRO A 111 27.99 9.42 13.75
C PRO A 111 27.80 9.51 15.28
N ALA A 112 27.05 10.50 15.76
CA ALA A 112 26.70 10.65 17.18
C ALA A 112 25.56 9.72 17.65
N THR A 113 24.80 9.09 16.74
CA THR A 113 23.62 8.27 17.11
C THR A 113 23.92 6.77 17.19
N THR A 114 25.16 6.33 16.99
CA THR A 114 25.58 4.95 17.24
C THR A 114 25.79 4.74 18.75
N ARG A 115 24.70 4.84 19.52
CA ARG A 115 24.64 4.23 20.86
C ARG A 115 24.87 2.73 20.65
N SER A 116 26.08 2.29 20.98
CA SER A 116 26.70 1.07 20.44
C SER A 116 25.83 -0.17 20.56
N HIS A 117 25.81 -0.97 19.49
CA HIS A 117 25.28 -2.35 19.47
C HIS A 117 25.88 -3.22 20.60
N ASP A 118 27.09 -2.89 21.04
CA ASP A 118 27.78 -3.52 22.18
C ASP A 118 27.06 -3.36 23.52
N ALA A 119 26.38 -2.23 23.74
CA ALA A 119 25.61 -1.97 24.97
C ALA A 119 24.30 -2.76 25.04
N PHE A 120 23.81 -3.26 23.91
CA PHE A 120 22.62 -4.13 23.85
C PHE A 120 23.00 -5.60 24.10
N LEU A 121 24.15 -6.04 23.60
CA LEU A 121 24.65 -7.41 23.79
C LEU A 121 25.18 -7.66 25.20
N LYS A 122 25.81 -6.67 25.82
CA LYS A 122 26.22 -6.72 27.23
C LYS A 122 25.10 -6.13 28.08
N GLY A 123 24.12 -6.98 28.42
CA GLY A 123 22.94 -6.61 29.21
C GLY A 123 23.25 -5.57 30.28
N TYR A 124 22.53 -4.45 30.22
CA TYR A 124 22.62 -3.34 31.17
C TYR A 124 22.60 -3.86 32.62
N ALA A 125 23.69 -3.67 33.34
CA ALA A 125 23.67 -3.57 34.80
C ALA A 125 23.44 -2.08 35.10
N PRO A 126 22.28 -1.68 35.65
CA PRO A 126 22.14 -0.34 36.19
C PRO A 126 22.97 -0.28 37.47
N GLU A 127 24.18 0.25 37.39
CA GLU A 127 24.89 0.75 38.56
C GLU A 127 24.12 2.00 39.02
N ASP A 128 23.13 1.76 39.88
CA ASP A 128 22.81 2.54 41.07
C ASP A 128 23.02 4.06 40.92
N GLU A 129 21.99 4.78 40.45
CA GLU A 129 21.87 6.22 40.72
C GLU A 129 21.53 6.41 42.20
N GLY A 130 22.56 6.24 43.03
CA GLY A 130 22.56 6.53 44.44
C GLY A 130 22.60 8.04 44.67
N LEU A 131 21.45 8.56 45.11
CA LEU A 131 21.27 9.66 46.05
C LEU A 131 21.88 11.03 45.70
N SER A 132 20.96 11.95 45.42
CA SER A 132 21.07 13.38 45.72
C SER A 132 21.57 13.60 47.15
N ASP A 133 22.73 14.24 47.30
CA ASP A 133 23.06 14.98 48.52
C ASP A 133 22.99 16.47 48.19
N ASP A 134 21.91 17.09 48.66
CA ASP A 134 21.84 18.52 48.95
C ASP A 134 22.83 18.82 50.08
N TYR A 135 23.75 19.79 49.89
CA TYR A 135 24.19 20.78 50.89
C TYR A 135 25.06 21.87 50.24
#